data_AF-A0A7C1IXS5-F1
#
_entry.id   AF-A0A7C1IXS5-F1
#
_cell.length_a   1.000
_cell.length_b   1.000
_cell.length_c   1.000
_cell.angle_alpha   90.00
_cell.angle_beta   90.00
_cell.angle_gamma   90.00
#
_symmetry.space_group_name_H-M   'P 1'
#
loop_
_entity.id
_entity.type
_entity.pdbx_description
1 polymer ?
#
loop_
_entity_poly.entity_id
_entity_poly.type
_entity_poly.pdbx_seq_one_letter_code
_entity_poly.pdbx_strand_id
1 'polypeptide(L)'
;RVLLEKITAILQAGHPLAIAPEGGRSHELGMKRAMPGLGYIIEKVQVPVIPVGILGTTGDFWQRAKHGERPILEMRIGRPIHFPKMTEQGRQRRDARQRNADLVMRHIAGLLPQEYHGVYAGQSISPA
;
A
#
# COMPACT_ATOMS: atom_id res chain seq x y z
N ARG A 1 7.42 18.14 5.64
CA ARG A 1 6.67 18.70 4.49
C ARG A 1 7.42 18.50 3.17
N VAL A 2 8.72 18.80 3.13
CA VAL A 2 9.63 18.61 1.99
C VAL A 2 9.54 17.24 1.29
N LEU A 3 9.41 16.13 2.05
CA LEU A 3 9.30 14.79 1.46
C LEU A 3 8.07 14.62 0.57
N LEU A 4 6.89 15.07 1.02
CA LEU A 4 5.64 14.92 0.27
C LEU A 4 5.63 15.79 -1.00
N GLU A 5 6.27 16.96 -0.93
CA GLU A 5 6.48 17.83 -2.09
C GLU A 5 7.40 17.16 -3.11
N LYS A 6 8.50 16.55 -2.66
CA LYS A 6 9.41 15.79 -3.54
C LYS A 6 8.72 14.59 -4.19
N ILE A 7 7.94 13.82 -3.43
CA ILE A 7 7.15 12.70 -3.95
C ILE A 7 6.18 13.19 -5.04
N THR A 8 5.48 14.29 -4.78
CA THR A 8 4.54 14.90 -5.74
C THR A 8 5.26 15.29 -7.03
N ALA A 9 6.44 15.94 -6.93
CA ALA A 9 7.23 16.33 -8.09
C ALA A 9 7.71 15.13 -8.93
N ILE A 10 8.17 14.05 -8.29
CA ILE A 10 8.60 12.82 -8.97
C ILE A 10 7.44 12.22 -9.78
N LEU A 11 6.28 12.09 -9.15
CA LEU A 11 5.10 11.50 -9.77
C LEU A 11 4.55 12.40 -10.90
N GLN A 12 4.56 13.72 -10.73
CA GLN A 12 4.17 14.68 -11.79
C GLN A 12 5.13 14.68 -12.98
N ALA A 13 6.41 14.37 -12.75
CA ALA A 13 7.40 14.17 -13.79
C ALA A 13 7.26 12.81 -14.52
N GLY A 14 6.19 12.04 -14.25
CA GLY A 14 5.93 10.76 -14.91
C GLY A 14 6.77 9.59 -14.43
N HIS A 15 7.49 9.74 -13.30
CA HIS A 15 8.32 8.67 -12.76
C HIS A 15 7.52 7.78 -11.79
N PRO A 16 7.68 6.45 -11.86
CA PRO A 16 7.02 5.55 -10.91
C PRO A 16 7.64 5.66 -9.52
N LEU A 17 6.83 5.45 -8.48
CA LEU A 17 7.28 5.43 -7.09
C LEU A 17 6.61 4.29 -6.32
N ALA A 18 7.42 3.50 -5.62
CA ALA A 18 6.93 2.48 -4.69
C ALA A 18 6.79 3.08 -3.29
N ILE A 19 5.63 2.85 -2.66
CA ILE A 19 5.31 3.33 -1.31
C ILE A 19 4.77 2.16 -0.52
N ALA A 20 5.34 1.88 0.66
CA ALA A 20 4.72 1.03 1.67
C ALA A 20 3.67 1.84 2.44
N PRO A 21 2.36 1.58 2.28
CA PRO A 21 1.32 2.41 2.90
C PRO A 21 1.38 2.42 4.43
N GLU A 22 1.93 1.37 5.03
CA GLU A 22 2.09 1.19 6.47
C GLU A 22 3.23 2.04 7.08
N GLY A 23 4.09 2.62 6.25
CA GLY A 23 5.18 3.51 6.68
C GLY A 23 6.43 2.82 7.23
N GLY A 24 6.44 1.49 7.31
CA GLY A 24 7.58 0.71 7.78
C GLY A 24 7.46 -0.77 7.43
N ARG A 25 8.47 -1.55 7.83
CA ARG A 25 8.41 -3.01 7.75
C ARG A 25 7.56 -3.55 8.89
N SER A 26 6.65 -4.46 8.58
CA SER A 26 5.92 -5.21 9.59
C SER A 26 6.80 -6.37 10.06
N HIS A 27 7.08 -6.39 11.36
CA HIS A 27 7.85 -7.44 12.04
C HIS A 27 6.95 -8.57 12.57
N GLU A 28 5.63 -8.35 12.51
CA GLU A 28 4.58 -9.29 12.86
C GLU A 28 3.80 -9.65 11.60
N LEU A 29 3.17 -10.83 11.59
CA LEU A 29 2.31 -11.25 10.49
C LEU A 29 1.02 -10.43 10.50
N GLY A 30 0.70 -9.80 9.37
CA GLY A 30 -0.52 -9.01 9.19
C GLY A 30 -0.27 -7.56 8.81
N MET A 31 -1.10 -7.04 7.91
CA MET A 31 -1.06 -5.66 7.47
C MET A 31 -1.46 -4.70 8.60
N LYS A 32 -0.66 -3.64 8.77
CA LYS A 32 -1.01 -2.49 9.62
C LYS A 32 -1.87 -1.51 8.85
N ARG A 33 -2.52 -0.61 9.59
CA ARG A 33 -3.34 0.44 8.98
C ARG A 33 -2.49 1.38 8.13
N ALA A 34 -2.98 1.75 6.96
CA ALA A 34 -2.35 2.73 6.09
C ALA A 34 -2.18 4.08 6.79
N MET A 35 -1.03 4.70 6.57
CA MET A 35 -0.79 6.07 6.97
C MET A 35 -1.59 7.05 6.09
N PRO A 36 -2.16 8.12 6.68
CA PRO A 36 -2.97 9.10 5.94
C PRO A 36 -2.19 9.86 4.87
N GLY A 37 -0.85 9.82 4.91
CA GLY A 37 0.02 10.41 3.88
C GLY A 37 -0.22 9.85 2.48
N LEU A 38 -0.60 8.57 2.35
CA LEU A 38 -0.94 7.99 1.05
C LEU A 38 -2.17 8.69 0.44
N GLY A 39 -3.21 8.92 1.23
CA GLY A 39 -4.41 9.62 0.78
C GLY A 39 -4.13 11.06 0.34
N TYR A 40 -3.17 11.74 0.98
CA TYR A 40 -2.72 13.08 0.55
C TYR A 40 -2.06 13.03 -0.84
N ILE A 41 -1.21 12.03 -1.10
CA ILE A 41 -0.52 11.87 -2.39
C ILE A 41 -1.53 11.56 -3.50
N ILE A 42 -2.46 10.63 -3.26
CA ILE A 42 -3.54 10.27 -4.19
C ILE A 42 -4.36 11.51 -4.59
N GLU A 43 -4.77 12.31 -3.61
CA GLU A 43 -5.53 13.54 -3.85
C GLU A 43 -4.73 14.53 -4.71
N LYS A 44 -3.43 14.66 -4.46
CA LYS A 44 -2.59 15.70 -5.09
C LYS A 44 -2.15 15.39 -6.50
N VAL A 45 -1.77 14.15 -6.79
CA VAL A 45 -1.09 13.80 -8.05
C VAL A 45 -2.06 13.24 -9.09
N GLN A 46 -3.20 12.67 -8.68
CA GLN A 46 -4.22 12.14 -9.60
C GLN A 46 -3.66 11.14 -10.63
N VAL A 47 -2.70 10.31 -10.18
CA VAL A 47 -2.13 9.20 -10.95
C VAL A 47 -2.75 7.87 -10.50
N PRO A 48 -2.79 6.85 -11.39
CA PRO A 48 -3.26 5.52 -11.00
C PRO A 48 -2.36 4.92 -9.91
N VAL A 49 -2.99 4.26 -8.94
CA VAL A 49 -2.29 3.48 -7.91
C VAL A 49 -2.35 2.01 -8.27
N ILE A 50 -1.20 1.34 -8.32
CA ILE A 50 -1.13 -0.09 -8.59
C ILE A 50 -0.91 -0.82 -7.25
N PRO A 51 -1.86 -1.62 -6.75
CA PRO A 51 -1.69 -2.38 -5.52
C PRO A 51 -0.72 -3.55 -5.77
N VAL A 52 0.21 -3.76 -4.85
CA VAL A 52 1.21 -4.82 -4.92
C VAL A 52 1.25 -5.57 -3.59
N GLY A 53 1.03 -6.88 -3.61
CA GLY A 53 1.20 -7.78 -2.48
C GLY A 53 2.54 -8.51 -2.58
N ILE A 54 3.29 -8.58 -1.48
CA ILE A 54 4.57 -9.28 -1.41
C ILE A 54 4.44 -10.37 -0.33
N LEU A 55 4.76 -11.62 -0.68
CA LEU A 55 4.75 -12.78 0.21
C LEU A 55 6.15 -13.35 0.38
N GLY A 56 6.38 -14.04 1.49
CA GLY A 56 7.65 -14.72 1.76
C GLY A 56 8.74 -13.83 2.38
N THR A 57 8.43 -12.56 2.68
CA THR A 57 9.30 -11.69 3.49
C THR A 57 9.09 -11.95 4.99
N THR A 58 9.19 -13.21 5.41
CA THR A 58 9.07 -13.61 6.81
C THR A 58 10.36 -13.27 7.57
N GLY A 59 10.29 -13.13 8.91
CA GLY A 59 11.44 -12.72 9.73
C GLY A 59 12.65 -13.67 9.63
N ASP A 60 12.41 -14.92 9.29
CA ASP A 60 13.39 -15.99 9.07
C ASP A 60 13.96 -16.01 7.64
N PHE A 61 13.44 -15.22 6.69
CA PHE A 61 13.93 -15.17 5.30
C PHE A 61 15.45 -15.02 5.22
N TRP A 62 16.00 -14.06 5.98
CA TRP A 62 17.44 -13.81 6.03
C TRP A 62 18.22 -14.94 6.68
N GLN A 63 17.64 -15.60 7.69
CA GLN A 63 18.30 -16.73 8.36
C GLN A 63 18.36 -17.94 7.43
N ARG A 64 17.25 -18.27 6.77
CA ARG A 64 17.15 -19.37 5.81
C ARG A 64 18.06 -19.16 4.61
N ALA A 65 18.07 -17.95 4.04
CA ALA A 65 18.98 -17.59 2.95
C ALA A 65 20.46 -17.76 3.33
N LYS A 66 20.84 -17.42 4.57
CA LYS A 66 22.21 -17.63 5.08
C LYS A 66 22.58 -19.11 5.25
N HIS A 67 21.61 -19.97 5.48
CA HIS A 67 21.82 -21.43 5.59
C HIS A 67 21.76 -22.15 4.24
N GLY A 68 21.79 -21.42 3.12
CA GLY A 68 21.78 -22.00 1.77
C GLY A 68 20.40 -22.40 1.26
N GLU A 69 19.34 -22.13 2.02
CA GLU A 69 17.96 -22.29 1.53
C GLU A 69 17.61 -21.18 0.53
N ARG A 70 16.69 -21.49 -0.39
CA ARG A 70 16.13 -20.52 -1.35
C ARG A 70 14.67 -20.23 -1.00
N PRO A 71 14.39 -19.42 0.04
CA PRO A 71 13.02 -19.08 0.40
C PRO A 71 12.33 -18.37 -0.76
N ILE A 72 11.08 -18.75 -1.01
CA ILE A 72 10.29 -18.24 -2.14
C ILE A 72 9.83 -16.82 -1.80
N LEU A 73 10.12 -15.87 -2.69
CA LEU A 73 9.59 -14.51 -2.67
C LEU A 73 8.58 -14.39 -3.81
N GLU A 74 7.33 -14.06 -3.49
CA GLU A 74 6.26 -13.93 -4.47
C GLU A 74 5.76 -12.49 -4.47
N MET A 75 5.58 -11.92 -5.67
CA MET A 75 4.97 -10.60 -5.86
C MET A 75 3.72 -10.74 -6.71
N ARG A 76 2.60 -10.26 -6.19
CA ARG A 76 1.30 -10.23 -6.87
C ARG A 76 0.94 -8.78 -7.16
N ILE A 77 0.65 -8.49 -8.42
CA ILE A 77 0.33 -7.13 -8.90
C ILE A 77 -1.14 -7.09 -9.26
N GLY A 78 -1.88 -6.15 -8.66
CA GLY A 78 -3.30 -5.96 -8.96
C GLY A 78 -3.54 -4.93 -10.06
N ARG A 79 -4.83 -4.70 -10.36
CA ARG A 79 -5.25 -3.73 -11.39
C ARG A 79 -5.07 -2.28 -10.92
N PRO A 80 -4.79 -1.34 -11.83
CA PRO A 80 -4.71 0.08 -11.49
C PRO A 80 -6.02 0.63 -10.88
N ILE A 81 -5.89 1.36 -9.78
CA ILE A 81 -6.98 2.04 -9.08
C ILE A 81 -6.94 3.52 -9.45
N HIS A 82 -8.06 4.03 -9.95
CA HIS A 82 -8.25 5.44 -10.24
C HIS A 82 -9.14 6.06 -9.17
N PHE A 83 -8.74 7.23 -8.66
CA PHE A 83 -9.50 7.93 -7.63
C PHE A 83 -10.18 9.16 -8.24
N PRO A 84 -11.46 9.42 -7.91
CA PRO A 84 -12.10 10.66 -8.30
C PRO A 84 -11.45 11.84 -7.57
N LYS A 85 -11.61 13.03 -8.15
CA LYS A 85 -11.24 14.28 -7.48
C LYS A 85 -12.06 14.43 -6.20
N MET A 86 -11.36 14.69 -5.09
CA MET A 86 -12.00 14.94 -3.81
C MET A 86 -12.54 16.37 -3.74
N THR A 87 -13.76 16.54 -3.26
CA THR A 87 -14.43 17.85 -3.12
C THR A 87 -14.68 18.20 -1.65
N GLU A 88 -14.47 17.26 -0.74
CA GLU A 88 -14.71 17.42 0.69
C GLU A 88 -13.73 18.42 1.33
N GLN A 89 -14.19 19.06 2.43
CA GLN A 89 -13.42 20.07 3.14
C GLN A 89 -13.23 19.72 4.63
N GLY A 90 -12.29 20.41 5.28
CA GLY A 90 -12.06 20.28 6.73
C GLY A 90 -11.85 18.84 7.21
N ARG A 91 -12.68 18.41 8.16
CA ARG A 91 -12.64 17.04 8.73
C ARG A 91 -12.99 15.97 7.70
N GLN A 92 -14.02 16.20 6.90
CA GLN A 92 -14.47 15.26 5.88
C GLN A 92 -13.37 14.94 4.86
N ARG A 93 -12.54 15.94 4.53
CA ARG A 93 -11.35 15.76 3.67
C ARG A 93 -10.32 14.81 4.29
N ARG A 94 -10.07 14.91 5.60
CA ARG A 94 -9.13 14.02 6.30
C ARG A 94 -9.66 12.59 6.31
N ASP A 95 -10.95 12.43 6.56
CA ASP A 95 -11.60 11.12 6.57
C ASP A 95 -11.60 10.49 5.17
N ALA A 96 -11.84 11.30 4.12
CA ALA A 96 -11.78 10.86 2.74
C ALA A 96 -10.37 10.39 2.32
N ARG A 97 -9.32 11.08 2.75
CA ARG A 97 -7.93 10.63 2.53
C ARG A 97 -7.66 9.29 3.19
N GLN A 98 -8.12 9.12 4.44
CA GLN A 98 -7.95 7.86 5.14
C GLN A 98 -8.74 6.73 4.44
N ARG A 99 -9.98 7.00 4.01
CA ARG A 99 -10.78 6.03 3.23
C ARG A 99 -10.10 5.61 1.93
N ASN A 100 -9.48 6.55 1.21
CA ASN A 100 -8.74 6.25 -0.02
C ASN A 100 -7.48 5.42 0.24
N ALA A 101 -6.73 5.74 1.31
CA ALA A 101 -5.58 4.93 1.73
C ALA A 101 -6.01 3.51 2.14
N ASP A 102 -7.09 3.39 2.90
CA ASP A 102 -7.67 2.11 3.33
C ASP A 102 -8.26 1.33 2.12
N LEU A 103 -8.73 2.01 1.07
CA LEU A 103 -9.13 1.35 -0.19
C LEU A 103 -7.95 0.66 -0.86
N VAL A 104 -6.79 1.34 -0.97
CA VAL A 104 -5.58 0.72 -1.53
C VAL A 104 -5.20 -0.52 -0.75
N MET A 105 -5.24 -0.46 0.59
CA MET A 105 -4.92 -1.60 1.43
C MET A 105 -5.90 -2.75 1.27
N ARG A 106 -7.21 -2.49 1.11
CA ARG A 106 -8.18 -3.56 0.85
C ARG A 106 -7.91 -4.30 -0.46
N HIS A 107 -7.46 -3.59 -1.49
CA HIS A 107 -6.99 -4.22 -2.73
C HIS A 107 -5.69 -5.01 -2.51
N ILE A 108 -4.72 -4.49 -1.76
CA ILE A 108 -3.49 -5.24 -1.42
C ILE A 108 -3.84 -6.51 -0.63
N ALA A 109 -4.77 -6.45 0.32
CA ALA A 109 -5.22 -7.60 1.08
C ALA A 109 -5.84 -8.67 0.16
N GLY A 110 -6.60 -8.28 -0.86
CA GLY A 110 -7.13 -9.24 -1.85
C GLY A 110 -6.08 -9.94 -2.69
N LEU A 111 -4.84 -9.43 -2.75
CA LEU A 111 -3.71 -10.09 -3.38
C LEU A 111 -3.03 -11.09 -2.43
N LEU A 112 -3.25 -10.98 -1.13
CA LEU A 112 -2.54 -11.73 -0.11
C LEU A 112 -3.39 -12.86 0.50
N PRO A 113 -2.77 -13.92 1.05
CA PRO A 113 -3.45 -14.92 1.86
C PRO A 113 -4.07 -14.29 3.11
N GLN A 114 -5.10 -14.94 3.66
CA GLN A 114 -5.93 -14.39 4.74
C GLN A 114 -5.14 -14.05 6.00
N GLU A 115 -4.12 -14.83 6.32
CA GLU A 115 -3.25 -14.63 7.49
C GLU A 115 -2.45 -13.32 7.42
N TYR A 116 -2.28 -12.73 6.23
CA TYR A 116 -1.60 -11.45 6.05
C TYR A 116 -2.53 -10.24 6.15
N HIS A 117 -3.86 -10.42 6.20
CA HIS A 117 -4.79 -9.30 6.07
C HIS A 117 -4.76 -8.32 7.25
N GLY A 118 -4.32 -8.75 8.43
CA GLY A 118 -4.18 -7.91 9.62
C GLY A 118 -5.45 -7.08 9.90
N VAL A 119 -5.30 -5.76 10.01
CA VAL A 119 -6.42 -4.83 10.29
C VAL A 119 -7.49 -4.80 9.19
N TYR A 120 -7.21 -5.36 8.01
CA TYR A 120 -8.11 -5.40 6.86
C TYR A 120 -8.77 -6.77 6.65
N ALA A 121 -8.64 -7.69 7.63
CA ALA A 121 -9.33 -8.98 7.60
C ALA A 121 -10.85 -8.80 7.39
N GLY A 122 -11.42 -9.60 6.49
CA GLY A 122 -12.85 -9.54 6.13
C GLY A 122 -13.24 -8.35 5.24
N GLN A 123 -12.28 -7.53 4.81
CA GLN A 123 -12.53 -6.34 3.96
C GLN A 123 -11.72 -6.39 2.65
N SER A 124 -11.10 -7.53 2.33
CA SER A 124 -10.30 -7.69 1.13
C SER A 124 -11.13 -7.55 -0.13
N ILE A 125 -10.54 -6.92 -1.16
CA ILE A 125 -11.14 -6.79 -2.49
C ILE A 125 -10.34 -7.67 -3.43
N SER A 126 -10.90 -8.81 -3.82
CA SER A 126 -10.24 -9.76 -4.72
C SER A 126 -9.91 -9.10 -6.06
N PRO A 127 -8.74 -9.41 -6.66
CA PRO A 127 -8.45 -9.03 -8.03
C PRO A 127 -9.50 -9.68 -8.95
N ALA A 128 -10.16 -8.85 -9.76
CA ALA A 128 -11.02 -9.32 -10.85
C ALA A 128 -10.20 -9.89 -12.00
#